data_AF-A0A2D6A6A9-F1
#
_entry.id   AF-A0A2D6A6A9-F1
#
_cell.length_a   1.000
_cell.length_b   1.000
_cell.length_c   1.000
_cell.angle_alpha   90.00
_cell.angle_beta   90.00
_cell.angle_gamma   90.00
#
_symmetry.space_group_name_H-M   'P 1'
#
loop_
_entity.id
_entity.type
_entity.pdbx_description
1 polymer ?
#
loop_
_entity_poly.entity_id
_entity_poly.type
_entity_poly.pdbx_seq_one_letter_code
_entity_poly.pdbx_strand_id
1 'polypeptide(L)'
;MQSPWIEVPAAEGGWRVAMAESGYPAGLPRMMTLDVSALDLRKQARFRIRTNMEVFWDQVFVAPDVVAADLRPTRLRASVAELRRIGYPREFSPDGADPTLYDYQRLDQSLPYKNLTGDYTRFGDVRPLLAATDDRFVIMGRGEEIALEFDASSLPALKSGWSRTLVLHTDGYCKDMDLYTAFPDTVGPLPYHAMKNYPPAKPYPDDEAAQRYRRTWNTRRIVGR
;
A
#
# COMPACT_ATOMS: atom_id res chain seq x y z
N MET A 1 3.33 18.19 5.11
CA MET A 1 3.89 17.03 5.83
C MET A 1 5.15 16.56 5.12
N GLN A 2 6.20 16.15 5.84
CA GLN A 2 7.45 15.65 5.25
C GLN A 2 7.71 14.23 5.75
N SER A 3 8.12 13.32 4.85
CA SER A 3 8.58 11.98 5.26
C SER A 3 9.64 12.12 6.35
N PRO A 4 9.66 11.26 7.37
CA PRO A 4 10.81 11.14 8.25
C PRO A 4 12.08 10.90 7.45
N TRP A 5 13.21 11.30 8.02
CA TRP A 5 14.54 11.11 7.47
C TRP A 5 15.54 10.69 8.54
N ILE A 6 16.65 10.10 8.10
CA ILE A 6 17.71 9.60 8.98
C ILE A 6 18.94 10.47 8.85
N GLU A 7 19.44 10.89 10.01
CA GLU A 7 20.67 11.65 10.16
C GLU A 7 21.74 10.83 10.90
N VAL A 8 23.00 11.11 10.57
CA VAL A 8 24.19 10.59 11.27
C VAL A 8 25.06 11.75 11.75
N PRO A 9 25.87 11.58 12.81
CA PRO A 9 26.84 12.58 13.23
C PRO A 9 27.76 13.03 12.09
N ALA A 10 28.00 14.34 12.00
CA ALA A 10 28.96 14.92 11.06
C ALA A 10 30.37 15.01 11.69
N ALA A 11 31.42 15.05 10.86
CA ALA A 11 32.81 15.06 11.33
C ALA A 11 33.16 16.35 12.09
N GLU A 12 32.60 17.46 11.63
CA GLU A 12 32.69 18.81 12.18
C GLU A 12 31.80 19.03 13.43
N GLY A 13 31.13 17.98 13.90
CA GLY A 13 30.10 18.07 14.93
C GLY A 13 28.71 18.36 14.34
N GLY A 14 27.67 18.08 15.12
CA GLY A 14 26.29 18.15 14.63
C GLY A 14 25.90 16.91 13.83
N TRP A 15 25.01 17.07 12.84
CA TRP A 15 24.34 15.97 12.16
C TRP A 15 24.16 16.26 10.68
N ARG A 16 24.35 15.24 9.83
CA ARG A 16 24.07 15.31 8.39
C ARG A 16 22.99 14.31 8.00
N VAL A 17 22.23 14.65 6.96
CA VAL A 17 21.26 13.73 6.35
C VAL A 17 22.00 12.57 5.70
N ALA A 18 21.65 11.35 6.10
CA ALA A 18 22.15 10.11 5.51
C ALA A 18 21.11 9.48 4.57
N MET A 19 19.82 9.58 4.92
CA MET A 19 18.71 9.14 4.08
C MET A 19 17.61 10.20 4.15
N ALA A 20 17.28 10.81 3.01
CA ALA A 20 16.36 11.96 2.96
C ALA A 20 14.88 11.56 3.11
N GLU A 21 14.53 10.31 2.81
CA GLU A 21 13.18 9.78 2.92
C GLU A 21 13.26 8.35 3.45
N SER A 22 12.72 8.11 4.64
CA SER A 22 12.68 6.78 5.27
C SER A 22 11.28 6.18 5.35
N GLY A 23 10.24 6.89 4.91
CA GLY A 23 8.85 6.49 5.09
C GLY A 23 8.40 6.52 6.56
N TYR A 24 7.17 6.09 6.81
CA TYR A 24 6.58 5.97 8.14
C TYR A 24 5.52 4.85 8.17
N PRO A 25 5.26 4.20 9.32
CA PRO A 25 4.18 3.24 9.46
C PRO A 25 2.84 3.99 9.47
N ALA A 26 2.00 3.78 8.46
CA ALA A 26 0.70 4.44 8.36
C ALA A 26 -0.39 3.67 9.15
N GLY A 27 -1.20 4.42 9.91
CA GLY A 27 -2.42 3.92 10.56
C GLY A 27 -2.19 3.28 11.94
N LEU A 28 -2.73 2.08 12.14
CA LEU A 28 -2.64 1.28 13.37
C LEU A 28 -1.18 0.91 13.71
N PRO A 29 -0.89 0.31 14.88
CA PRO A 29 0.43 -0.24 15.16
C PRO A 29 0.90 -1.19 14.06
N ARG A 30 1.90 -0.76 13.28
CA ARG A 30 2.47 -1.49 12.15
C ARG A 30 3.98 -1.54 12.26
N MET A 31 4.54 -2.65 11.80
CA MET A 31 5.96 -2.76 11.50
C MET A 31 6.19 -2.36 10.04
N MET A 32 7.21 -1.54 9.79
CA MET A 32 7.71 -1.25 8.46
C MET A 32 9.17 -1.67 8.34
N THR A 33 9.61 -1.96 7.13
CA THR A 33 11.01 -2.28 6.81
C THR A 33 11.62 -1.16 6.00
N LEU A 34 12.85 -0.80 6.33
CA LEU A 34 13.64 0.18 5.59
C LEU A 34 14.99 -0.44 5.24
N ASP A 35 15.36 -0.39 3.96
CA ASP A 35 16.70 -0.78 3.54
C ASP A 35 17.71 0.28 4.02
N VAL A 36 18.52 -0.11 4.99
CA VAL A 36 19.57 0.69 5.60
C VAL A 36 20.97 0.23 5.20
N SER A 37 21.11 -0.61 4.18
CA SER A 37 22.39 -1.17 3.72
C SER A 37 23.40 -0.11 3.27
N ALA A 38 22.91 1.05 2.81
CA ALA A 38 23.73 2.21 2.47
C ALA A 38 24.35 2.92 3.69
N LEU A 39 23.91 2.59 4.92
CA LEU A 39 24.45 3.15 6.16
C LEU A 39 25.61 2.28 6.68
N ASP A 40 26.69 2.91 7.15
CA ASP A 40 27.80 2.19 7.81
C ASP A 40 27.42 1.85 9.27
N LEU A 41 26.45 0.94 9.44
CA LEU A 41 25.90 0.54 10.74
C LEU A 41 26.95 -0.09 11.67
N ARG A 42 28.09 -0.54 11.14
CA ARG A 42 29.18 -1.15 11.92
C ARG A 42 30.10 -0.11 12.55
N LYS A 43 30.31 1.02 11.89
CA LYS A 43 31.16 2.12 12.40
C LYS A 43 30.34 3.23 13.06
N GLN A 44 29.07 3.37 12.68
CA GLN A 44 28.18 4.40 13.18
C GLN A 44 27.20 3.81 14.20
N ALA A 45 27.37 4.16 15.48
CA ALA A 45 26.49 3.68 16.56
C ALA A 45 25.29 4.59 16.83
N ARG A 46 25.30 5.81 16.28
CA ARG A 46 24.27 6.84 16.53
C ARG A 46 23.56 7.20 15.25
N PHE A 47 22.25 7.04 15.25
CA PHE A 47 21.34 7.50 14.20
C PHE A 47 20.29 8.38 14.83
N ARG A 48 19.73 9.30 14.05
CA ARG A 48 18.61 10.11 14.47
C ARG A 48 17.54 10.11 13.40
N ILE A 49 16.34 9.70 13.79
CA ILE A 49 15.14 9.88 12.99
C ILE A 49 14.61 11.28 13.28
N ARG A 50 14.45 12.10 12.24
CA ARG A 50 13.85 13.44 12.36
C ARG A 50 12.57 13.46 11.53
N THR A 51 11.51 14.03 12.11
CA THR A 51 10.19 14.12 11.48
C THR A 51 9.42 15.32 12.04
N ASN A 52 8.47 15.82 11.25
CA ASN A 52 7.45 16.77 11.69
C ASN A 52 6.07 16.13 11.86
N MET A 53 5.99 14.80 11.77
CA MET A 53 4.78 14.01 11.98
C MET A 53 4.66 13.59 13.45
N GLU A 54 3.43 13.40 13.91
CA GLU A 54 3.13 12.77 15.20
C GLU A 54 3.21 11.24 15.06
N VAL A 55 4.44 10.70 15.09
CA VAL A 55 4.72 9.27 14.98
C VAL A 55 5.48 8.80 16.21
N PHE A 56 4.95 7.79 16.87
CA PHE A 56 5.56 7.17 18.05
C PHE A 56 6.23 5.86 17.64
N TRP A 57 7.52 5.73 17.95
CA TRP A 57 8.32 4.54 17.66
C TRP A 57 8.47 3.73 18.95
N ASP A 58 7.87 2.55 19.00
CA ASP A 58 7.98 1.64 20.15
C ASP A 58 9.31 0.88 20.13
N GLN A 59 9.61 0.21 19.01
CA GLN A 59 10.82 -0.62 18.87
C GLN A 59 11.44 -0.46 17.49
N VAL A 60 12.77 -0.52 17.44
CA VAL A 60 13.56 -0.50 16.20
C VAL A 60 14.51 -1.69 16.23
N PHE A 61 14.48 -2.48 15.17
CA PHE A 61 15.35 -3.63 14.99
C PHE A 61 16.26 -3.41 13.78
N VAL A 62 17.52 -3.83 13.90
CA VAL A 62 18.45 -3.90 12.79
C VAL A 62 18.80 -5.37 12.59
N ALA A 63 18.57 -5.86 11.38
CA ALA A 63 18.88 -7.23 11.02
C ALA A 63 19.72 -7.25 9.73
N PRO A 64 20.66 -8.19 9.59
CA PRO A 64 21.28 -8.44 8.30
C PRO A 64 20.21 -8.92 7.30
N ASP A 65 20.36 -8.54 6.03
CA ASP A 65 19.60 -9.17 4.96
C ASP A 65 20.11 -10.61 4.79
N VAL A 66 19.36 -11.56 5.33
CA VAL A 66 19.69 -12.98 5.24
C VAL A 66 18.96 -13.55 4.03
N VAL A 67 19.71 -13.75 2.94
CA VAL A 67 19.25 -14.61 1.85
C VAL A 67 19.23 -16.04 2.38
N ALA A 68 18.07 -16.48 2.89
CA ALA A 68 17.90 -17.85 3.34
C ALA A 68 18.03 -18.79 2.14
N ALA A 69 19.12 -19.56 2.08
CA ALA A 69 19.40 -20.53 1.01
C ALA A 69 18.25 -21.55 0.80
N ASP A 70 17.43 -21.75 1.84
CA ASP A 70 16.30 -22.68 1.86
C ASP A 70 14.92 -22.00 1.67
N LEU A 71 14.85 -20.69 1.41
CA LEU A 71 13.56 -20.08 1.03
C LEU A 71 13.11 -20.61 -0.35
N ARG A 72 11.86 -21.04 -0.47
CA ARG A 72 11.26 -21.49 -1.74
C ARG A 72 10.02 -20.64 -2.06
N PRO A 73 10.19 -19.49 -2.74
CA PRO A 73 9.07 -18.65 -3.11
C PRO A 73 8.22 -19.35 -4.17
N THR A 74 6.91 -19.43 -3.93
CA THR A 74 5.92 -19.88 -4.91
C THR A 74 4.92 -18.76 -5.11
N ARG A 75 4.81 -18.25 -6.34
CA ARG A 75 3.85 -17.19 -6.68
C ARG A 75 2.55 -17.84 -7.16
N LEU A 76 1.47 -17.57 -6.46
CA LEU A 76 0.13 -17.90 -6.92
C LEU A 76 -0.49 -16.68 -7.59
N ARG A 77 -1.14 -16.89 -8.74
CA ARG A 77 -2.06 -15.90 -9.30
C ARG A 77 -3.44 -16.11 -8.68
N ALA A 78 -4.17 -15.03 -8.46
CA ALA A 78 -5.54 -15.12 -7.97
C ALA A 78 -6.40 -15.88 -8.99
N SER A 79 -7.08 -16.94 -8.54
CA SER A 79 -8.05 -17.69 -9.35
C SER A 79 -9.38 -16.93 -9.45
N VAL A 80 -9.69 -16.14 -8.43
CA VAL A 80 -10.82 -15.19 -8.38
C VAL A 80 -10.28 -13.81 -7.97
N ALA A 81 -10.72 -12.76 -8.66
CA ALA A 81 -10.54 -11.38 -8.23
C ALA A 81 -11.79 -10.58 -8.62
N GLU A 82 -12.70 -10.44 -7.67
CA GLU A 82 -14.01 -9.83 -7.89
C GLU A 82 -14.06 -8.44 -7.23
N LEU A 83 -14.13 -7.38 -8.03
CA LEU A 83 -14.38 -6.04 -7.52
C LEU A 83 -15.88 -5.90 -7.19
N ARG A 84 -16.19 -5.64 -5.92
CA ARG A 84 -17.57 -5.52 -5.44
C ARG A 84 -17.70 -4.47 -4.34
N ARG A 85 -18.94 -3.99 -4.14
CA ARG A 85 -19.29 -3.16 -2.99
C ARG A 85 -19.74 -4.05 -1.85
N ILE A 86 -19.07 -3.95 -0.71
CA ILE A 86 -19.46 -4.66 0.52
C ILE A 86 -19.95 -3.72 1.62
N GLY A 87 -19.65 -2.42 1.54
CA GLY A 87 -19.83 -1.52 2.67
C GLY A 87 -18.61 -1.54 3.59
N TYR A 88 -18.81 -1.33 4.87
CA TYR A 88 -17.72 -1.12 5.83
C TYR A 88 -17.79 -2.16 6.94
N PRO A 89 -16.80 -3.06 7.07
CA PRO A 89 -16.69 -3.93 8.24
C PRO A 89 -16.69 -3.09 9.53
N ARG A 90 -17.49 -3.50 10.52
CA ARG A 90 -17.52 -2.80 11.81
C ARG A 90 -16.25 -3.09 12.60
N GLU A 91 -15.75 -2.05 13.24
CA GLU A 91 -14.68 -2.20 14.22
C GLU A 91 -15.17 -2.92 15.48
N PHE A 92 -14.30 -3.75 16.06
CA PHE A 92 -14.51 -4.38 17.36
C PHE A 92 -13.16 -4.62 18.04
N SER A 93 -13.15 -4.66 19.37
CA SER A 93 -11.98 -5.07 20.14
C SER A 93 -12.35 -6.29 20.99
N PRO A 94 -11.69 -7.45 20.83
CA PRO A 94 -11.97 -8.63 21.63
C PRO A 94 -11.74 -8.43 23.14
N ASP A 95 -10.76 -7.59 23.49
CA ASP A 95 -10.30 -7.34 24.87
C ASP A 95 -10.61 -5.91 25.35
N GLY A 96 -11.20 -5.07 24.51
CA GLY A 96 -11.53 -3.67 24.79
C GLY A 96 -10.34 -2.71 24.64
N ALA A 97 -9.16 -3.19 24.25
CA ALA A 97 -7.99 -2.37 23.98
C ALA A 97 -7.87 -1.99 22.50
N ASP A 98 -7.06 -0.98 22.22
CA ASP A 98 -6.62 -0.64 20.86
C ASP A 98 -5.41 -1.52 20.45
N PRO A 99 -5.22 -1.77 19.14
CA PRO A 99 -6.06 -1.35 18.03
C PRO A 99 -7.30 -2.24 17.85
N THR A 100 -8.38 -1.67 17.32
CA THR A 100 -9.57 -2.42 16.91
C THR A 100 -9.26 -3.37 15.74
N LEU A 101 -10.01 -4.47 15.67
CA LEU A 101 -10.13 -5.38 14.54
C LEU A 101 -11.39 -5.06 13.73
N TYR A 102 -11.52 -5.65 12.55
CA TYR A 102 -12.69 -5.49 11.68
C TYR A 102 -13.48 -6.79 11.57
N ASP A 103 -14.77 -6.75 11.93
CA ASP A 103 -15.69 -7.88 11.80
C ASP A 103 -16.33 -7.88 10.41
N TYR A 104 -15.80 -8.74 9.56
CA TYR A 104 -16.21 -8.88 8.17
C TYR A 104 -17.62 -9.49 8.01
N GLN A 105 -18.19 -10.07 9.08
CA GLN A 105 -19.57 -10.58 9.09
C GLN A 105 -20.58 -9.48 9.46
N ARG A 106 -20.11 -8.32 9.94
CA ARG A 106 -20.95 -7.20 10.38
C ARG A 106 -20.64 -5.96 9.56
N LEU A 107 -21.35 -5.81 8.45
CA LEU A 107 -21.15 -4.70 7.52
C LEU A 107 -22.08 -3.52 7.86
N ASP A 108 -21.52 -2.32 7.90
CA ASP A 108 -22.26 -1.06 7.90
C ASP A 108 -22.37 -0.54 6.46
N GLN A 109 -23.59 -0.20 6.04
CA GLN A 109 -23.86 0.36 4.70
C GLN A 109 -24.02 1.89 4.72
N SER A 110 -24.07 2.48 5.91
CA SER A 110 -24.54 3.84 6.15
C SER A 110 -23.44 4.86 6.41
N LEU A 111 -22.17 4.44 6.53
CA LEU A 111 -21.08 5.38 6.79
C LEU A 111 -20.97 6.44 5.68
N PRO A 112 -20.97 7.74 6.02
CA PRO A 112 -21.13 8.83 5.06
C PRO A 112 -19.78 9.32 4.50
N TYR A 113 -18.81 8.43 4.26
CA TYR A 113 -17.55 8.84 3.62
C TYR A 113 -17.81 9.45 2.24
N LYS A 114 -16.99 10.42 1.84
CA LYS A 114 -17.11 11.04 0.51
C LYS A 114 -16.46 10.17 -0.55
N ASN A 115 -16.83 10.40 -1.81
CA ASN A 115 -16.12 9.85 -2.96
C ASN A 115 -15.40 10.96 -3.70
N LEU A 116 -14.24 10.64 -4.26
CA LEU A 116 -13.57 11.47 -5.25
C LEU A 116 -14.42 11.48 -6.53
N THR A 117 -14.57 12.63 -7.18
CA THR A 117 -15.26 12.72 -8.47
C THR A 117 -14.40 12.10 -9.57
N GLY A 118 -14.93 11.16 -10.35
CA GLY A 118 -14.17 10.54 -11.43
C GLY A 118 -14.77 9.24 -11.96
N ASP A 119 -13.94 8.54 -12.73
CA ASP A 119 -14.29 7.28 -13.39
C ASP A 119 -13.65 6.11 -12.62
N TYR A 120 -14.49 5.24 -12.09
CA TYR A 120 -14.11 4.07 -11.30
C TYR A 120 -14.23 2.80 -12.13
N THR A 121 -13.46 1.79 -11.75
CA THR A 121 -13.53 0.47 -12.40
C THR A 121 -14.91 -0.14 -12.20
N ARG A 122 -15.43 -0.81 -13.23
CA ARG A 122 -16.69 -1.57 -13.19
C ARG A 122 -16.58 -2.74 -12.22
N PHE A 123 -17.68 -3.04 -11.53
CA PHE A 123 -17.78 -4.25 -10.72
C PHE A 123 -17.65 -5.52 -11.57
N GLY A 124 -17.23 -6.61 -10.93
CA GLY A 124 -17.00 -7.89 -11.60
C GLY A 124 -15.55 -8.34 -11.56
N ASP A 125 -15.26 -9.32 -12.40
CA ASP A 125 -13.93 -9.91 -12.56
C ASP A 125 -12.89 -8.90 -13.04
N VAL A 126 -11.95 -8.58 -12.16
CA VAL A 126 -10.80 -7.69 -12.40
C VAL A 126 -9.47 -8.45 -12.50
N ARG A 127 -9.46 -9.78 -12.56
CA ARG A 127 -8.24 -10.58 -12.72
C ARG A 127 -7.36 -10.11 -13.89
N PRO A 128 -7.91 -9.70 -15.07
CA PRO A 128 -7.08 -9.20 -16.15
C PRO A 128 -6.28 -7.93 -15.81
N LEU A 129 -6.79 -7.07 -14.93
CA LEU A 129 -6.08 -5.88 -14.45
C LEU A 129 -5.01 -6.23 -13.41
N LEU A 130 -5.19 -7.31 -12.65
CA LEU A 130 -4.24 -7.77 -11.64
C LEU A 130 -3.17 -8.74 -12.18
N ALA A 131 -3.16 -9.00 -13.49
CA ALA A 131 -2.28 -9.98 -14.11
C ALA A 131 -0.81 -9.53 -14.19
N ALA A 132 -0.56 -8.23 -14.09
CA ALA A 132 0.77 -7.63 -14.13
C ALA A 132 0.81 -6.36 -13.27
N THR A 133 2.00 -6.02 -12.79
CA THR A 133 2.28 -4.69 -12.22
C THR A 133 2.55 -3.73 -13.37
N ASP A 134 1.54 -2.94 -13.70
CA ASP A 134 1.60 -1.87 -14.69
C ASP A 134 0.74 -0.68 -14.23
N ASP A 135 0.62 0.35 -15.07
CA ASP A 135 -0.09 1.58 -14.71
C ASP A 135 -1.63 1.48 -14.85
N ARG A 136 -2.20 0.32 -15.22
CA ARG A 136 -3.66 0.13 -15.35
C ARG A 136 -4.27 -0.38 -14.05
N PHE A 137 -4.78 0.56 -13.25
CA PHE A 137 -5.28 0.25 -11.91
C PHE A 137 -6.71 -0.30 -11.88
N VAL A 138 -7.01 -1.06 -10.82
CA VAL A 138 -8.39 -1.20 -10.33
C VAL A 138 -8.69 0.02 -9.46
N ILE A 139 -9.52 0.93 -9.96
CA ILE A 139 -9.91 2.16 -9.26
C ILE A 139 -11.15 1.87 -8.40
N MET A 140 -10.94 1.77 -7.10
CA MET A 140 -11.97 1.46 -6.10
C MET A 140 -12.45 2.71 -5.36
N GLY A 141 -13.74 2.75 -5.07
CA GLY A 141 -14.36 3.74 -4.21
C GLY A 141 -14.46 3.28 -2.75
N ARG A 142 -15.11 4.11 -1.94
CA ARG A 142 -15.39 3.80 -0.53
C ARG A 142 -16.26 2.54 -0.38
N GLY A 143 -15.93 1.70 0.61
CA GLY A 143 -16.70 0.49 0.92
C GLY A 143 -16.73 -0.54 -0.23
N GLU A 144 -15.76 -0.45 -1.13
CA GLU A 144 -15.51 -1.41 -2.19
C GLU A 144 -14.24 -2.20 -1.86
N GLU A 145 -14.16 -3.40 -2.43
CA GLU A 145 -13.03 -4.29 -2.24
C GLU A 145 -12.79 -5.13 -3.50
N ILE A 146 -11.64 -5.79 -3.53
CA ILE A 146 -11.39 -6.92 -4.43
C ILE A 146 -11.38 -8.18 -3.57
N ALA A 147 -12.40 -9.03 -3.73
CA ALA A 147 -12.42 -10.35 -3.12
C ALA A 147 -11.49 -11.28 -3.91
N LEU A 148 -10.45 -11.77 -3.25
CA LEU A 148 -9.41 -12.61 -3.84
C LEU A 148 -9.53 -14.05 -3.36
N GLU A 149 -9.41 -15.01 -4.29
CA GLU A 149 -9.19 -16.41 -3.97
C GLU A 149 -7.95 -16.92 -4.70
N PHE A 150 -7.25 -17.86 -4.07
CA PHE A 150 -6.04 -18.48 -4.60
C PHE A 150 -6.19 -20.00 -4.57
N ASP A 151 -5.92 -20.66 -5.69
CA ASP A 151 -5.95 -22.11 -5.77
C ASP A 151 -4.69 -22.72 -5.10
N ALA A 152 -4.89 -23.17 -3.85
CA ALA A 152 -3.85 -23.80 -3.06
C ALA A 152 -3.49 -25.22 -3.53
N SER A 153 -4.28 -25.86 -4.40
CA SER A 153 -3.99 -27.23 -4.88
C SER A 153 -2.73 -27.29 -5.74
N SER A 154 -2.35 -26.17 -6.34
CA SER A 154 -1.13 -26.01 -7.14
C SER A 154 0.15 -25.85 -6.30
N LEU A 155 0.04 -25.73 -4.97
CA LEU A 155 1.20 -25.54 -4.11
C LEU A 155 2.01 -26.84 -3.97
N PRO A 156 3.35 -26.75 -3.98
CA PRO A 156 4.19 -27.93 -3.76
C PRO A 156 3.99 -28.49 -2.34
N ALA A 157 4.13 -29.80 -2.18
CA ALA A 157 4.14 -30.42 -0.86
C ALA A 157 5.28 -29.85 0.01
N LEU A 158 5.04 -29.70 1.31
CA LEU A 158 6.08 -29.27 2.25
C LEU A 158 7.02 -30.43 2.56
N LYS A 159 8.33 -30.14 2.58
CA LYS A 159 9.33 -31.07 3.10
C LYS A 159 9.16 -31.21 4.61
N SER A 160 9.63 -32.33 5.16
CA SER A 160 9.66 -32.53 6.61
C SER A 160 10.44 -31.39 7.29
N GLY A 161 9.89 -30.86 8.38
CA GLY A 161 10.44 -29.73 9.14
C GLY A 161 10.23 -28.34 8.52
N TRP A 162 9.57 -28.24 7.37
CA TRP A 162 9.29 -26.95 6.73
C TRP A 162 7.92 -26.40 7.16
N SER A 163 7.85 -25.08 7.31
CA SER A 163 6.59 -24.33 7.46
C SER A 163 6.30 -23.52 6.19
N ARG A 164 5.05 -23.05 6.06
CA ARG A 164 4.62 -22.16 4.98
C ARG A 164 4.12 -20.85 5.56
N THR A 165 4.66 -19.76 5.05
CA THR A 165 4.13 -18.41 5.27
C THR A 165 3.45 -17.94 4.00
N LEU A 166 2.24 -17.38 4.14
CA LEU A 166 1.52 -16.74 3.04
C LEU A 166 1.76 -15.23 3.13
N VAL A 167 2.16 -14.63 2.01
CA VAL A 167 2.38 -13.19 1.89
C VAL A 167 1.49 -12.68 0.76
N LEU A 168 0.61 -11.75 1.07
CA LEU A 168 -0.13 -11.00 0.06
C LEU A 168 0.76 -9.84 -0.40
N HIS A 169 1.16 -9.86 -1.66
CA HIS A 169 1.89 -8.75 -2.28
C HIS A 169 0.89 -7.90 -3.07
N THR A 170 0.73 -6.65 -2.66
CA THR A 170 -0.12 -5.65 -3.33
C THR A 170 0.75 -4.55 -3.91
N ASP A 171 0.41 -4.14 -5.12
CA ASP A 171 1.01 -2.98 -5.79
C ASP A 171 -0.11 -1.99 -6.10
N GLY A 172 0.05 -0.73 -5.68
CA GLY A 172 -0.97 0.28 -5.86
C GLY A 172 -0.74 1.56 -5.09
N TYR A 173 -1.66 2.50 -5.28
CA TYR A 173 -1.64 3.82 -4.67
C TYR A 173 -2.86 4.04 -3.80
N CYS A 174 -2.69 4.74 -2.68
CA CYS A 174 -3.78 5.24 -1.86
C CYS A 174 -3.86 6.76 -2.01
N LYS A 175 -5.06 7.27 -2.23
CA LYS A 175 -5.35 8.70 -2.26
C LYS A 175 -6.58 8.96 -1.40
N ASP A 176 -6.42 9.83 -0.40
CA ASP A 176 -7.50 10.25 0.48
C ASP A 176 -8.01 11.66 0.11
N MET A 177 -8.84 12.22 0.98
CA MET A 177 -9.41 13.56 0.84
C MET A 177 -8.96 14.48 1.99
N ASP A 178 -7.76 14.27 2.53
CA ASP A 178 -7.20 15.13 3.59
C ASP A 178 -6.90 16.56 3.08
N LEU A 179 -6.90 17.54 3.99
CA LEU A 179 -6.59 18.94 3.70
C LEU A 179 -5.23 19.14 3.01
N TYR A 180 -4.27 18.25 3.26
CA TYR A 180 -2.94 18.31 2.68
C TYR A 180 -2.75 17.40 1.46
N THR A 181 -3.79 16.68 1.03
CA THR A 181 -3.74 15.81 -0.15
C THR A 181 -3.98 16.61 -1.41
N ALA A 182 -3.12 16.41 -2.40
CA ALA A 182 -3.27 17.09 -3.69
C ALA A 182 -4.43 16.50 -4.50
N PHE A 183 -5.24 17.37 -5.09
CA PHE A 183 -6.45 17.00 -5.84
C PHE A 183 -7.44 16.13 -5.02
N PRO A 184 -7.81 16.52 -3.79
CA PRO A 184 -8.54 15.67 -2.85
C PRO A 184 -10.02 15.48 -3.23
N ASP A 185 -10.49 16.10 -4.32
CA ASP A 185 -11.88 16.02 -4.78
C ASP A 185 -12.07 15.19 -6.05
N THR A 186 -10.98 14.74 -6.67
CA THR A 186 -11.02 14.04 -7.97
C THR A 186 -10.17 12.77 -8.00
N VAL A 187 -10.63 11.73 -8.71
CA VAL A 187 -9.85 10.51 -8.93
C VAL A 187 -8.55 10.85 -9.66
N GLY A 188 -8.64 11.71 -10.67
CA GLY A 188 -7.48 12.24 -11.38
C GLY A 188 -6.72 13.31 -10.59
N PRO A 189 -5.48 13.63 -10.99
CA PRO A 189 -4.66 12.88 -11.95
C PRO A 189 -4.29 11.50 -11.38
N LEU A 190 -4.25 10.48 -12.24
CA LEU A 190 -3.80 9.14 -11.84
C LEU A 190 -2.27 9.13 -11.65
N PRO A 191 -1.77 8.45 -10.60
CA PRO A 191 -0.35 8.19 -10.46
C PRO A 191 0.13 7.19 -11.53
N TYR A 192 1.44 7.06 -11.69
CA TYR A 192 2.08 6.00 -12.49
C TYR A 192 3.48 5.72 -11.94
N HIS A 193 3.99 4.50 -12.14
CA HIS A 193 5.22 4.02 -11.48
C HIS A 193 6.45 4.88 -11.78
N ALA A 194 6.57 5.37 -13.01
CA ALA A 194 7.69 6.22 -13.42
C ALA A 194 7.58 7.69 -12.95
N MET A 195 6.53 8.06 -12.19
CA MET A 195 6.41 9.42 -11.66
C MET A 195 7.42 9.64 -10.54
N LYS A 196 8.06 10.81 -10.52
CA LYS A 196 9.01 11.15 -9.44
C LYS A 196 8.28 11.50 -8.13
N ASN A 197 7.18 12.24 -8.23
CA ASN A 197 6.37 12.70 -7.12
C ASN A 197 4.90 12.75 -7.56
N TYR A 198 3.98 12.65 -6.60
CA TYR A 198 2.58 13.01 -6.80
C TYR A 198 2.34 14.46 -6.33
N PRO A 199 1.57 15.28 -7.05
CA PRO A 199 0.99 15.01 -8.37
C PRO A 199 2.05 14.83 -9.46
N PRO A 200 1.79 13.96 -10.45
CA PRO A 200 2.78 13.71 -11.50
C PRO A 200 2.99 14.95 -12.36
N ALA A 201 4.25 15.27 -12.63
CA ALA A 201 4.62 16.43 -13.44
C ALA A 201 4.21 16.29 -14.92
N LYS A 202 4.12 15.05 -15.42
CA LYS A 202 3.54 14.74 -16.73
C LYS A 202 2.18 14.07 -16.51
N PRO A 203 1.20 14.28 -17.39
CA PRO A 203 -0.06 13.56 -17.32
C PRO A 203 0.14 12.05 -17.38
N TYR A 204 -0.79 11.32 -16.76
CA TYR A 204 -0.92 9.88 -16.95
C TYR A 204 -1.03 9.53 -18.45
N PRO A 205 -0.43 8.42 -18.94
CA PRO A 205 -0.45 8.06 -20.35
C PRO A 205 -1.84 8.12 -21.00
N ASP A 206 -1.88 8.67 -22.22
CA ASP A 206 -3.11 8.83 -23.02
C ASP A 206 -3.02 8.17 -24.40
N ASP A 207 -2.15 7.16 -24.52
CA ASP A 207 -2.05 6.33 -25.72
C ASP A 207 -3.31 5.45 -25.93
N GLU A 208 -3.37 4.77 -27.08
CA GLU A 208 -4.51 3.91 -27.43
C GLU A 208 -4.76 2.80 -26.40
N ALA A 209 -3.71 2.28 -25.76
CA ALA A 209 -3.83 1.22 -24.76
C ALA A 209 -4.47 1.77 -23.48
N ALA A 210 -4.05 2.95 -23.02
CA ALA A 210 -4.62 3.65 -21.88
C ALA A 210 -6.08 4.05 -22.13
N GLN A 211 -6.39 4.54 -23.33
CA GLN A 211 -7.77 4.87 -23.71
C GLN A 211 -8.67 3.62 -23.76
N ARG A 212 -8.16 2.52 -24.33
CA ARG A 212 -8.88 1.22 -24.35
C ARG A 212 -9.12 0.71 -22.93
N TYR A 213 -8.11 0.80 -22.06
CA TYR A 213 -8.24 0.47 -20.64
C TYR A 213 -9.37 1.26 -20.00
N ARG A 214 -9.37 2.59 -20.12
CA ARG A 214 -10.42 3.44 -19.52
C ARG A 214 -11.82 3.14 -20.07
N ARG A 215 -11.96 3.01 -21.40
CA ARG A 215 -13.25 2.68 -22.03
C ARG A 215 -13.78 1.31 -21.62
N THR A 216 -12.90 0.35 -21.41
CA THR A 216 -13.28 -1.02 -21.05
C THR A 216 -13.60 -1.12 -19.56
N TRP A 217 -12.74 -0.58 -18.71
CA TRP A 217 -12.74 -0.85 -17.28
C TRP A 217 -13.35 0.28 -16.45
N ASN A 218 -13.07 1.54 -16.76
CA ASN A 218 -13.44 2.68 -15.90
C ASN A 218 -14.78 3.27 -16.31
N THR A 219 -15.83 2.48 -16.21
CA THR A 219 -17.16 2.82 -16.74
C THR A 219 -18.15 3.29 -15.66
N ARG A 220 -17.73 3.39 -14.40
CA ARG A 220 -18.58 3.90 -13.32
C ARG A 220 -18.24 5.34 -13.01
N ARG A 221 -19.01 6.28 -13.58
CA ARG A 221 -18.87 7.70 -13.23
C ARG A 221 -19.48 7.96 -11.86
N ILE A 222 -18.67 8.45 -10.93
CA ILE A 222 -19.12 8.88 -9.60
C ILE A 222 -18.87 10.39 -9.47
N VAL A 223 -19.87 11.10 -8.93
CA VAL A 223 -19.76 12.50 -8.55
C VAL A 223 -19.64 12.56 -7.04
N GLY A 224 -18.54 13.13 -6.55
CA GLY A 224 -18.31 13.34 -5.13
C GLY A 224 -19.37 14.28 -4.55
N ARG A 225 -19.93 13.89 -3.40
CA ARG A 225 -20.77 14.71 -2.54
C ARG A 225 -20.19 14.65 -1.13
#